data_AF-A0ABD0PND0-F1
#
_entry.id   AF-A0ABD0PND0-F1
#
_cell.length_a   1.000
_cell.length_b   1.000
_cell.length_c   1.000
_cell.angle_alpha   90.00
_cell.angle_beta   90.00
_cell.angle_gamma   90.00
#
_symmetry.space_group_name_H-M   'P 1'
#
loop_
_entity.id
_entity.type
_entity.pdbx_description
1 polymer ?
#
loop_
_entity_poly.entity_id
_entity_poly.type
_entity_poly.pdbx_seq_one_letter_code
_entity_poly.pdbx_strand_id
1 'polypeptide(L)' 'MFYKGVYYQIGDVIKVIDEDDGKPYYAQIRGFVQDQYCEKSAALTWLIPTQASPRDRFDPGTYIV' A
#
# COMPACT_ATOMS: atom_id res chain seq x y z
N MET A 1 -0.29 -14.05 0.64
CA MET A 1 -1.39 -14.05 -0.35
C MET A 1 -0.77 -13.88 -1.73
N PHE A 2 -0.97 -14.82 -2.66
CA PHE A 2 -0.36 -14.75 -3.99
C PHE A 2 -1.32 -14.11 -4.98
N TYR A 3 -0.91 -13.00 -5.58
CA TYR A 3 -1.71 -12.26 -6.56
C TYR A 3 -0.81 -11.70 -7.65
N LYS A 4 -1.19 -11.90 -8.91
CA LYS A 4 -0.46 -11.43 -10.11
C LYS A 4 1.06 -11.70 -10.10
N GLY A 5 1.48 -12.87 -9.63
CA GLY A 5 2.90 -13.26 -9.62
C GLY A 5 3.70 -12.76 -8.41
N VAL A 6 3.07 -12.01 -7.50
CA VAL A 6 3.71 -11.45 -6.30
C VAL A 6 3.09 -12.08 -5.06
N TYR A 7 3.94 -12.34 -4.06
CA TYR A 7 3.49 -12.81 -2.75
C TYR A 7 3.42 -11.65 -1.78
N TYR A 8 2.22 -11.36 -1.29
CA TYR A 8 1.93 -10.29 -0.34
C TYR A 8 1.78 -10.85 1.06
N GLN A 9 2.40 -10.23 2.06
CA GLN A 9 2.28 -10.57 3.47
C GLN A 9 1.81 -9.38 4.30
N ILE A 10 1.29 -9.68 5.48
CA ILE A 10 0.95 -8.64 6.47
C ILE A 10 2.26 -8.01 6.94
N GLY A 11 2.31 -6.68 6.96
CA GLY A 11 3.50 -5.90 7.27
C GLY A 11 4.26 -5.37 6.04
N ASP A 12 4.03 -5.94 4.86
CA ASP A 12 4.67 -5.48 3.62
C ASP A 12 4.18 -4.08 3.25
N VAL A 13 5.11 -3.24 2.78
CA VAL A 13 4.82 -1.93 2.20
C VAL A 13 4.75 -2.08 0.68
N ILE A 14 3.60 -1.69 0.11
CA ILE A 14 3.34 -1.74 -1.31
C ILE A 14 3.22 -0.34 -1.90
N LYS A 15 3.56 -0.24 -3.19
CA LYS A 15 3.33 0.96 -4.00
C LYS A 15 2.03 0.77 -4.78
N VAL A 16 1.07 1.64 -4.54
CA VAL A 16 -0.23 1.69 -5.24
C VAL A 16 -0.19 2.86 -6.21
N ILE A 17 -0.68 2.68 -7.43
CA ILE A 17 -0.83 3.77 -8.39
C ILE A 17 -2.30 4.17 -8.35
N ASP A 18 -2.56 5.43 -8.08
CA ASP A 18 -3.89 6.00 -8.13
C ASP A 18 -4.35 6.12 -9.59
N GLU A 19 -5.57 5.69 -9.91
CA GLU A 19 -6.10 5.69 -11.28
C GLU A 19 -6.51 7.10 -11.76
N ASP A 20 -6.83 8.03 -10.85
CA ASP A 20 -7.26 9.39 -11.17
C ASP A 20 -6.07 10.34 -11.43
N ASP A 21 -5.01 10.27 -10.61
CA ASP A 21 -3.83 11.17 -10.72
C ASP A 21 -2.61 10.47 -11.35
N GLY A 22 -2.63 9.13 -11.47
CA GLY A 22 -1.47 8.35 -11.93
C GLY A 22 -0.26 8.42 -10.98
N LYS A 23 -0.44 9.01 -9.79
CA LYS A 23 0.63 9.19 -8.81
C LYS A 23 0.82 7.93 -7.98
N PRO A 24 2.08 7.59 -7.64
CA PRO A 24 2.35 6.49 -6.74
C PRO A 24 2.16 6.90 -5.28
N TYR A 25 1.40 6.09 -4.57
CA TYR A 25 1.19 6.13 -3.13
C TYR A 25 1.77 4.89 -2.48
N TYR A 26 2.17 5.01 -1.22
CA TYR A 26 2.66 3.88 -0.44
C TYR A 26 1.61 3.50 0.60
N ALA A 27 1.43 2.21 0.82
CA ALA A 27 0.53 1.71 1.84
C ALA A 27 1.10 0.43 2.46
N GLN A 28 0.83 0.22 3.74
CA GLN A 28 1.20 -1.00 4.43
C GLN A 28 0.02 -1.98 4.46
N ILE A 29 0.28 -3.26 4.21
CA ILE A 29 -0.71 -4.33 4.34
C ILE A 29 -0.93 -4.65 5.82
N ARG A 30 -2.13 -4.38 6.32
CA ARG A 30 -2.53 -4.69 7.71
C ARG A 30 -3.18 -6.06 7.84
N GLY A 31 -3.82 -6.53 6.78
CA GLY A 31 -4.56 -7.78 6.79
C GLY A 31 -5.13 -8.11 5.42
N PHE A 32 -5.57 -9.36 5.27
CA PHE A 32 -6.34 -9.81 4.12
C PHE A 32 -7.76 -10.11 4.60
N VAL A 33 -8.73 -9.67 3.82
CA VAL A 33 -10.15 -9.94 4.02
C VAL A 33 -10.65 -10.69 2.80
N GLN A 34 -11.51 -11.67 3.02
CA GLN A 34 -12.23 -12.32 1.95
C GLN A 34 -13.71 -12.16 2.25
N ASP A 35 -14.47 -11.66 1.28
CA ASP A 35 -15.90 -11.50 1.43
C ASP A 35 -16.64 -12.82 1.15
N GLN A 36 -17.96 -12.81 1.30
CA GLN A 36 -18.82 -13.97 1.05
C GLN A 36 -18.91 -14.39 -0.43
N TYR A 37 -18.45 -13.54 -1.35
CA TYR A 37 -18.42 -13.81 -2.79
C TYR A 37 -17.04 -14.32 -3.25
N CYS A 38 -16.15 -14.63 -2.31
CA CYS A 38 -14.76 -15.02 -2.57
C CYS A 38 -13.91 -13.94 -3.22
N GLU A 39 -14.34 -12.68 -3.13
CA GLU A 39 -13.52 -11.55 -3.48
C GLU A 39 -12.45 -11.35 -2.41
N LYS A 40 -11.20 -11.25 -2.84
CA LYS A 40 -10.06 -11.10 -1.95
C LYS A 40 -9.67 -9.64 -1.90
N SER A 41 -9.83 -9.03 -0.74
CA SER A 41 -9.47 -7.64 -0.48
C SER A 41 -8.34 -7.58 0.54
N ALA A 42 -7.53 -6.52 0.49
CA ALA A 42 -6.50 -6.27 1.47
C ALA A 42 -6.87 -5.02 2.26
N ALA A 43 -6.78 -5.10 3.59
CA ALA A 43 -6.85 -3.93 4.43
C ALA A 43 -5.48 -3.23 4.37
N LEU A 44 -5.46 -2.04 3.78
CA LEU A 44 -4.25 -1.23 3.58
C LEU A 44 -4.31 0.00 4.49
N THR A 45 -3.19 0.33 5.13
CA THR A 45 -2.99 1.61 5.82
C THR A 45 -2.17 2.52 4.92
N TRP A 46 -2.79 3.59 4.44
CA TRP A 46 -2.14 4.57 3.57
C TRP A 46 -1.04 5.32 4.33
N LEU A 47 0.16 5.34 3.77
CA LEU A 47 1.29 6.11 4.28
C LEU A 47 1.29 7.46 3.56
N ILE A 48 0.60 8.45 4.14
CA ILE A 48 0.51 9.79 3.54
C ILE A 48 1.79 10.56 3.88
N PRO A 49 2.59 10.98 2.87
CA PRO A 49 3.76 11.81 3.12
C PRO A 49 3.28 13.19 3.59
N THR A 50 3.57 13.51 4.84
CA THR A 50 3.16 14.78 5.48
C THR A 50 4.05 15.95 5.11
N GLN A 51 5.19 15.66 4.47
CA GLN A 51 6.11 16.64 3.94
C GLN A 51 6.56 16.18 2.56
N ALA A 52 6.82 17.14 1.67
CA ALA A 52 7.32 16.94 0.31
C ALA A 52 8.57 16.04 0.31
N SER A 53 8.34 14.73 0.34
CA SER A 53 9.38 13.73 0.39
C SER A 53 9.85 13.54 -1.04
N PRO A 54 11.18 13.52 -1.28
CA PRO A 54 11.72 13.41 -2.63
C PRO A 54 11.14 12.15 -3.29
N ARG A 55 10.56 12.32 -4.50
CA ARG A 55 9.89 11.26 -5.29
C ARG A 55 10.75 10.01 -5.56
N ASP A 56 12.01 10.05 -5.20
CA ASP A 56 13.06 9.09 -5.55
C ASP A 56 13.49 8.18 -4.38
N ARG A 57 13.13 8.49 -3.12
CA ARG A 57 13.57 7.70 -1.94
C ARG A 57 12.49 7.64 -0.86
N PHE A 58 12.33 6.45 -0.26
CA PHE A 58 11.48 6.23 0.90
C PHE A 58 12.27 6.56 2.17
N ASP A 59 11.91 7.67 2.83
CA ASP A 59 12.48 8.06 4.11
C ASP A 59 11.49 7.75 5.24
N PRO A 60 11.77 6.81 6.15
CA PRO A 60 10.85 6.43 7.22
C PRO A 60 10.60 7.56 8.25
N GLY A 61 11.35 8.66 8.19
CA GLY A 61 11.20 9.83 9.06
C GLY A 61 10.14 10.85 8.60
N THR A 62 9.61 10.75 7.38
CA THR A 62 8.59 11.68 6.85
C THR A 62 7.17 11.13 6.83
N TYR A 63 6.97 9.91 7.31
CA TYR A 63 5.65 9.27 7.40
C TYR A 63 5.15 9.28 8.85
N ILE A 64 4.01 9.94 9.06
CA ILE A 64 3.31 9.98 10.35
C ILE A 64 2.17 8.96 10.26
N VAL A 65 1.98 8.18 11.33
CA VAL A 65 0.93 7.15 11.48
C VAL A 65 -0.36 7.76 11.99
#